data_AF-A0A2U1KN94-F1
#
_entry.id   AF-A0A2U1KN94-F1
#
_cell.length_a   1.000
_cell.length_b   1.000
_cell.length_c   1.000
_cell.angle_alpha   90.00
_cell.angle_beta   90.00
_cell.angle_gamma   90.00
#
_symmetry.space_group_name_H-M   'P 1'
#
loop_
_entity.id
_entity.type
_entity.pdbx_description
1 polymer ?
#
loop_
_entity_poly.entity_id
_entity_poly.type
_entity_poly.pdbx_seq_one_letter_code
_entity_poly.pdbx_strand_id
1 'polypeptide(L)'
;MKLHCSCNRYEYYGLLCCHAFYVLRMNNVKEFPRNYLEKRWLKNVKPSKFALPRINGASDAVRNEVLELYEMFESTVDRLVHDLSKLHIYKEKMQELLNQAVIDIPTVPKVNGKAVICSMLGVKEPEETTMNNPLKSKTKGTGVFSRMKPRVEVSAEELSKRRACGVCGEKEGHNSRTCPQAQPSKKQKQQDTTKRARLRESKRKK
;
A
#
# COMPACT_ATOMS: atom_id res chain seq x y z
N MET A 1 46.75 12.08 -2.49
CA MET A 1 46.68 11.92 -1.02
C MET A 1 45.52 10.99 -0.68
N LYS A 2 45.77 9.94 0.10
CA LYS A 2 44.73 8.99 0.54
C LYS A 2 44.55 9.11 2.06
N LEU A 3 43.43 9.69 2.47
CA LEU A 3 42.93 9.80 3.83
C LEU A 3 42.14 8.55 4.20
N HIS A 4 42.42 8.02 5.38
CA HIS A 4 41.66 6.96 6.02
C HIS A 4 41.23 7.46 7.41
N CYS A 5 39.92 7.43 7.68
CA CYS A 5 39.36 7.75 8.99
C CYS A 5 38.78 6.49 9.61
N SER A 6 39.08 6.21 10.87
CA SER A 6 38.45 5.10 11.62
C SER A 6 36.92 5.16 11.69
N CYS A 7 36.34 6.33 11.42
CA CYS A 7 34.90 6.54 11.33
C CYS A 7 34.26 5.99 10.04
N ASN A 8 35.06 5.61 9.03
CA ASN A 8 34.64 4.97 7.78
C ASN A 8 33.49 5.67 7.01
N ARG A 9 33.30 6.99 7.22
CA ARG A 9 32.15 7.70 6.67
C ARG A 9 32.19 7.79 5.15
N TYR A 10 33.39 7.86 4.58
CA TYR A 10 33.55 7.89 3.12
C TYR A 10 33.23 6.52 2.51
N GLU A 11 33.63 5.44 3.17
CA GLU A 11 33.38 4.05 2.75
C GLU A 11 31.88 3.71 2.80
N TYR A 12 31.16 4.19 3.82
CA TYR A 12 29.72 3.92 3.96
C TYR A 12 28.82 4.88 3.15
N TYR A 13 29.15 6.17 3.11
CA TYR A 13 28.27 7.20 2.54
C TYR A 13 28.83 7.90 1.29
N GLY A 14 30.07 7.61 0.91
CA GLY A 14 30.75 8.30 -0.20
C GLY A 14 31.08 9.77 0.09
N LEU A 15 31.05 10.18 1.37
CA LEU A 15 31.27 11.55 1.81
C LEU A 15 32.34 11.60 2.91
N LEU A 16 33.29 12.53 2.78
CA LEU A 16 34.30 12.76 3.81
C LEU A 16 33.65 13.22 5.12
N CYS A 17 34.19 12.71 6.24
CA CYS A 17 33.81 13.12 7.58
C CYS A 17 34.49 14.44 7.99
N CYS A 18 34.00 15.05 9.08
CA CYS A 18 34.65 16.22 9.69
C CYS A 18 36.13 15.97 10.05
N HIS A 19 36.48 14.75 10.47
CA HIS A 19 37.88 14.39 10.77
C HIS A 19 38.77 14.48 9.53
N ALA A 20 38.31 13.99 8.38
CA ALA A 20 39.04 14.05 7.13
C ALA A 20 39.18 15.50 6.63
N PHE A 21 38.13 16.32 6.78
CA PHE A 21 38.20 17.76 6.48
C PHE A 21 39.21 18.50 7.37
N TYR A 22 39.32 18.13 8.65
CA TYR A 22 40.32 18.70 9.55
C TYR A 22 41.74 18.36 9.08
N VAL A 23 42.00 17.11 8.71
CA VAL A 23 43.31 16.70 8.16
C VAL A 23 43.61 17.43 6.84
N LEU A 24 42.63 17.59 5.95
CA LEU A 24 42.79 18.37 4.71
C LEU A 24 43.24 19.81 5.00
N ARG A 25 42.61 20.44 6.01
CA ARG A 25 42.95 21.79 6.44
C ARG A 25 44.38 21.86 7.01
N MET A 26 44.77 20.92 7.86
CA MET A 26 46.11 20.87 8.46
C MET A 26 47.22 20.68 7.42
N ASN A 27 46.90 19.99 6.31
CA ASN A 27 47.82 19.80 5.19
C ASN A 27 47.79 20.97 4.17
N ASN A 28 47.11 22.08 4.48
CA ASN A 28 47.00 23.26 3.61
C ASN A 28 46.52 22.94 2.18
N VAL A 29 45.61 21.98 2.06
CA VAL A 29 45.04 21.60 0.76
C VAL A 29 44.13 22.72 0.26
N LYS A 30 44.55 23.41 -0.81
CA LYS A 30 43.83 24.54 -1.41
C LYS A 30 42.68 24.11 -2.33
N GLU A 31 42.84 22.98 -3.00
CA GLU A 31 41.83 22.41 -3.90
C GLU A 31 41.35 21.07 -3.37
N PHE A 32 40.03 20.89 -3.33
CA PHE A 32 39.46 19.65 -2.81
C PHE A 32 39.87 18.45 -3.68
N PRO A 33 40.41 17.35 -3.10
CA PRO A 33 40.94 16.26 -3.91
C PRO A 33 39.85 15.53 -4.73
N ARG A 34 40.06 15.45 -6.04
CA ARG A 34 39.08 14.87 -6.98
C ARG A 34 38.76 13.40 -6.73
N ASN A 35 39.67 12.66 -6.11
CA ASN A 35 39.48 11.26 -5.75
C ASN A 35 38.40 11.05 -4.67
N TYR A 36 37.96 12.10 -3.98
CA TYR A 36 36.85 12.05 -3.03
C TYR A 36 35.53 12.63 -3.59
N LEU A 37 35.52 13.10 -4.85
CA LEU A 37 34.28 13.46 -5.54
C LEU A 37 33.70 12.22 -6.22
N GLU A 38 32.85 11.50 -5.48
CA GLU A 38 32.05 10.45 -6.08
C GLU A 38 31.11 11.01 -7.16
N LYS A 39 30.98 10.28 -8.28
CA LYS A 39 30.15 10.72 -9.40
C LYS A 39 28.72 11.02 -8.97
N ARG A 40 28.20 10.29 -7.96
CA ARG A 40 26.86 10.47 -7.37
C ARG A 40 26.59 11.87 -6.82
N TRP A 41 27.62 12.58 -6.36
CA TRP A 41 27.48 13.89 -5.70
C TRP A 41 27.80 15.08 -6.62
N LEU A 42 28.07 14.83 -7.91
CA LEU A 42 28.33 15.90 -8.88
C LEU A 42 27.02 16.48 -9.43
N LYS A 43 27.01 17.77 -9.78
CA LYS A 43 25.85 18.40 -10.43
C LYS A 43 25.48 17.74 -11.77
N ASN A 44 26.48 17.19 -12.45
CA ASN A 44 26.32 16.55 -13.76
C ASN A 44 26.11 15.03 -13.63
N VAL A 45 25.50 14.57 -12.53
CA VAL A 45 25.09 13.17 -12.42
C VAL A 45 24.05 12.91 -13.50
N LYS A 46 24.49 12.30 -14.60
CA LYS A 46 23.56 11.66 -15.53
C LYS A 46 22.73 10.66 -14.71
N PRO A 47 21.39 10.67 -14.84
CA PRO A 47 20.52 9.73 -14.16
C PRO A 47 21.10 8.32 -14.20
N SER A 48 21.12 7.65 -13.05
CA SER A 48 21.65 6.29 -12.93
C SER A 48 21.09 5.39 -14.04
N LYS A 49 21.82 4.34 -14.43
CA LYS A 49 21.35 3.33 -15.40
C LYS A 49 19.93 2.80 -15.10
N PHE A 50 19.53 2.86 -13.83
CA PHE A 50 18.21 2.47 -13.32
C PHE A 50 17.12 3.56 -13.38
N ALA A 51 17.49 4.82 -13.62
CA ALA A 51 16.54 5.94 -13.71
C ALA A 51 15.72 5.91 -15.02
N LEU A 52 16.17 5.15 -16.01
CA LEU A 52 15.42 4.87 -17.25
C LEU A 52 15.24 3.35 -17.42
N PRO A 53 14.34 2.70 -16.63
CA PRO A 53 14.10 1.26 -16.70
C PRO A 53 13.72 0.77 -18.10
N ARG A 54 13.16 1.67 -18.93
CA ARG A 54 12.75 1.44 -20.31
C ARG A 54 13.91 1.20 -21.28
N ILE A 55 15.15 1.51 -20.89
CA ILE A 55 16.36 1.42 -21.72
C ILE A 55 17.28 0.28 -21.23
N ASN A 56 16.78 -0.57 -20.31
CA ASN A 56 17.50 -1.76 -19.87
C ASN A 56 17.75 -2.68 -21.07
N GLY A 57 19.03 -2.95 -21.37
CA GLY A 57 19.46 -3.75 -22.53
C GLY A 57 19.84 -2.96 -23.79
N ALA A 58 19.67 -1.63 -23.82
CA ALA A 58 20.12 -0.83 -24.96
C ALA A 58 21.63 -0.53 -24.92
N SER A 59 22.21 -0.25 -26.09
CA SER A 59 23.61 0.13 -26.24
C SER A 59 23.93 1.47 -25.55
N ASP A 60 25.20 1.69 -25.22
CA ASP A 60 25.65 2.93 -24.58
C ASP A 60 25.41 4.17 -25.45
N ALA A 61 25.48 4.03 -26.78
CA ALA A 61 25.19 5.10 -27.72
C ALA A 61 23.73 5.57 -27.63
N VAL A 62 22.78 4.63 -27.67
CA VAL A 62 21.34 4.95 -27.54
C VAL A 62 21.04 5.61 -26.20
N ARG A 63 21.69 5.15 -25.13
CA ARG A 63 21.51 5.73 -23.81
C ARG A 63 22.01 7.17 -23.73
N ASN A 64 23.16 7.47 -24.32
CA ASN A 64 23.70 8.83 -24.33
C ASN A 64 22.77 9.78 -25.09
N GLU A 65 22.29 9.37 -26.27
CA GLU A 65 21.35 10.14 -27.08
C GLU A 65 20.08 10.48 -26.28
N VAL A 66 19.50 9.50 -25.59
CA VAL A 66 18.30 9.73 -24.78
C VAL A 66 18.57 10.71 -23.64
N LEU A 67 19.72 10.62 -22.98
CA LEU A 67 20.07 11.55 -21.91
C LEU A 67 20.29 12.97 -22.43
N GLU A 68 20.90 13.12 -23.60
CA GLU A 68 21.07 14.42 -24.27
C GLU A 68 19.71 15.02 -24.67
N LEU A 69 18.76 14.20 -25.15
CA LEU A 69 17.39 14.63 -25.41
C LEU A 69 16.71 15.18 -24.15
N TYR A 70 16.86 14.52 -23.00
CA TYR A 70 16.30 15.01 -21.74
C TYR A 70 16.94 16.34 -21.30
N GLU A 71 18.26 16.47 -21.42
CA GLU A 71 18.98 17.70 -21.09
C GLU A 71 18.56 18.88 -21.99
N MET A 72 18.39 18.64 -23.30
CA MET A 72 17.88 19.65 -24.23
C MET A 72 16.44 20.07 -23.90
N PHE A 73 15.58 19.10 -23.56
CA PHE A 73 14.21 19.37 -23.13
C PHE A 73 14.18 20.25 -21.87
N GLU A 74 14.90 19.86 -20.81
CA GLU A 74 14.97 20.63 -19.57
C GLU A 74 15.51 22.04 -19.82
N SER A 75 16.63 22.16 -20.56
CA SER A 75 17.22 23.46 -20.86
C SER A 75 16.28 24.36 -21.66
N THR A 76 15.44 23.79 -22.54
CA THR A 76 14.47 24.55 -23.31
C THR A 76 13.31 25.01 -22.42
N VAL A 77 12.79 24.13 -21.56
CA VAL A 77 11.75 24.48 -20.60
C VAL A 77 12.23 25.59 -19.65
N ASP A 78 13.45 25.49 -19.10
CA ASP A 78 14.01 26.52 -18.20
C ASP A 78 14.07 27.90 -18.85
N ARG A 79 14.35 27.98 -20.16
CA ARG A 79 14.36 29.25 -20.91
C ARG A 79 12.96 29.78 -21.18
N LEU A 80 11.99 28.89 -21.36
CA LEU A 80 10.61 29.23 -21.73
C LEU A 80 9.68 29.36 -20.51
N VAL A 81 10.11 28.97 -19.31
CA VAL A 81 9.25 28.86 -18.12
C VAL A 81 8.54 30.16 -17.74
N HIS A 82 9.13 31.32 -18.09
CA HIS A 82 8.56 32.64 -17.82
C HIS A 82 7.67 33.19 -18.95
N ASP A 83 7.56 32.49 -20.08
CA ASP A 83 6.74 32.88 -21.23
C ASP A 83 5.77 31.73 -21.59
N LEU A 84 4.55 31.81 -21.03
CA LEU A 84 3.54 30.77 -21.17
C LEU A 84 3.11 30.56 -22.64
N SER A 85 3.09 31.61 -23.45
CA SER A 85 2.72 31.53 -24.86
C SER A 85 3.75 30.73 -25.65
N LYS A 86 5.05 31.02 -25.46
CA LYS A 86 6.12 30.25 -26.12
C LYS A 86 6.21 28.83 -25.60
N LEU A 87 5.97 28.62 -24.30
CA LEU A 87 5.90 27.28 -23.71
C LEU A 87 4.76 26.46 -24.32
N HIS A 88 3.62 27.09 -24.59
CA HIS A 88 2.49 26.43 -25.26
C HIS A 88 2.86 25.98 -26.68
N ILE A 89 3.48 26.86 -27.48
CA ILE A 89 3.95 26.52 -28.82
C ILE A 89 4.97 25.37 -28.79
N TYR A 90 5.88 25.38 -27.80
CA TYR A 90 6.83 24.29 -27.62
C TYR A 90 6.13 22.96 -27.31
N LYS A 91 5.13 22.98 -26.43
CA LYS A 91 4.31 21.81 -26.10
C LYS A 91 3.58 21.26 -27.34
N GLU A 92 2.98 22.12 -28.18
CA GLU A 92 2.31 21.70 -29.40
C GLU A 92 3.27 20.99 -30.37
N LYS A 93 4.45 21.57 -30.60
CA LYS A 93 5.50 20.94 -31.42
C LYS A 93 5.95 19.58 -30.87
N MET A 94 6.11 19.46 -29.56
CA MET A 94 6.46 18.18 -28.93
C MET A 94 5.34 17.14 -29.11
N GLN A 95 4.07 17.56 -29.10
CA GLN A 95 2.93 16.69 -29.35
C GLN A 95 2.88 16.24 -30.82
N GLU A 96 3.19 17.12 -31.77
CA GLU A 96 3.29 16.77 -33.20
C GLU A 96 4.37 15.71 -33.44
N LEU A 97 5.57 15.89 -32.87
CA LEU A 97 6.66 14.92 -32.97
C LEU A 97 6.27 13.57 -32.36
N LEU A 98 5.56 13.57 -31.22
CA LEU A 98 5.06 12.35 -30.61
C LEU A 98 4.06 11.63 -31.52
N ASN A 99 3.12 12.36 -32.11
CA ASN A 99 2.13 11.79 -33.02
C ASN A 99 2.82 11.18 -34.25
N GLN A 100 3.83 11.84 -34.80
CA GLN A 100 4.63 11.32 -35.91
C GLN A 100 5.37 10.03 -35.50
N ALA A 101 5.99 9.99 -34.33
CA ALA A 101 6.70 8.81 -33.84
C ALA A 101 5.76 7.59 -33.65
N VAL A 102 4.50 7.81 -33.27
CA VAL A 102 3.48 6.75 -33.16
C VAL A 102 3.16 6.15 -34.53
N ILE A 103 3.19 6.96 -35.60
CA ILE A 103 2.98 6.51 -36.98
C ILE A 103 4.21 5.74 -37.47
N ASP A 104 5.40 6.29 -37.28
CA ASP A 104 6.65 5.71 -37.79
C ASP A 104 7.03 4.40 -37.09
N ILE A 105 6.70 4.29 -35.80
CA ILE A 105 6.89 3.09 -35.00
C ILE A 105 5.52 2.64 -34.47
N PRO A 106 4.76 1.87 -35.28
CA PRO A 106 3.47 1.34 -34.86
C PRO A 106 3.65 0.56 -33.56
N THR A 107 3.14 1.13 -32.48
CA THR A 107 3.15 0.42 -31.20
C THR A 107 2.16 -0.73 -31.33
N VAL A 108 2.62 -1.96 -31.09
CA VAL A 108 1.71 -3.12 -31.05
C VAL A 108 0.56 -2.77 -30.09
N PRO A 109 -0.71 -2.88 -30.50
CA PRO A 109 -1.83 -2.56 -29.64
C PRO A 109 -1.63 -3.22 -28.29
N LYS A 110 -1.90 -2.49 -27.21
CA LYS A 110 -1.80 -3.02 -25.86
C LYS A 110 -2.88 -4.09 -25.70
N VAL A 111 -2.56 -5.32 -26.09
CA VAL A 111 -3.48 -6.44 -26.04
C VAL A 111 -3.84 -6.71 -24.59
N ASN A 112 -5.13 -6.92 -24.31
CA ASN A 112 -5.59 -7.29 -22.98
C ASN A 112 -4.92 -8.63 -22.62
N GLY A 113 -4.03 -8.63 -21.63
CA GLY A 113 -3.28 -9.83 -21.22
C GLY A 113 -4.20 -11.00 -20.89
N LYS A 114 -5.38 -10.74 -20.32
CA LYS A 114 -6.38 -11.78 -20.09
C LYS A 114 -6.91 -12.38 -21.39
N ALA A 115 -7.20 -11.54 -22.39
CA ALA A 115 -7.66 -12.01 -23.70
C ALA A 115 -6.59 -12.84 -24.43
N VAL A 116 -5.31 -12.43 -24.31
CA VAL A 116 -4.18 -13.20 -24.84
C VAL A 116 -4.07 -14.56 -24.16
N ILE A 117 -4.15 -14.60 -22.83
CA ILE A 117 -4.10 -15.84 -22.04
C ILE A 117 -5.29 -16.75 -22.36
N CYS A 118 -6.50 -16.19 -22.44
CA CYS A 118 -7.71 -16.89 -22.85
C CYS A 118 -7.56 -17.52 -24.25
N SER A 119 -7.01 -16.75 -25.20
CA SER A 119 -6.72 -17.23 -26.55
C SER A 119 -5.65 -18.34 -26.56
N MET A 120 -4.54 -18.15 -25.86
CA MET A 120 -3.46 -19.15 -25.77
C MET A 120 -3.91 -20.46 -25.10
N LEU A 121 -4.76 -20.37 -24.08
CA LEU A 121 -5.24 -21.53 -23.33
C LEU A 121 -6.54 -22.12 -23.91
N GLY A 122 -7.18 -21.47 -24.89
CA GLY A 122 -8.47 -21.88 -25.45
C GLY A 122 -9.64 -21.79 -24.44
N VAL A 123 -9.52 -20.94 -23.42
CA VAL A 123 -10.50 -20.81 -22.33
C VAL A 123 -11.22 -19.47 -22.44
N LYS A 124 -12.55 -19.46 -22.27
CA LYS A 124 -13.32 -18.21 -22.16
C LYS A 124 -13.31 -17.71 -20.71
N GLU A 125 -13.14 -16.40 -20.52
CA GLU A 125 -13.25 -15.80 -19.18
C GLU A 125 -14.67 -16.04 -18.63
N PRO A 126 -14.83 -16.70 -17.48
CA PRO A 126 -16.15 -16.92 -16.88
C PRO A 126 -16.76 -15.59 -16.43
N GLU A 127 -18.06 -15.38 -16.71
CA GLU A 127 -18.80 -14.15 -16.38
C GLU A 127 -18.90 -13.91 -14.87
N GLU A 128 -18.87 -14.98 -14.06
CA GLU A 128 -18.83 -14.90 -12.60
C GLU A 128 -17.62 -15.65 -12.06
N THR A 129 -16.74 -14.91 -11.37
CA THR A 129 -15.63 -15.52 -10.65
C THR A 129 -16.08 -15.89 -9.23
N THR A 130 -16.59 -17.10 -9.04
CA THR A 130 -16.76 -17.67 -7.69
C THR A 130 -15.41 -18.15 -7.16
N MET A 131 -14.54 -17.20 -6.77
CA MET A 131 -13.35 -17.53 -5.99
C MET A 131 -13.77 -17.90 -4.58
N ASN A 132 -13.98 -19.20 -4.36
CA ASN A 132 -14.07 -19.72 -3.01
C ASN A 132 -12.67 -19.70 -2.39
N ASN A 133 -12.56 -19.08 -1.22
CA ASN A 133 -11.32 -19.09 -0.47
C ASN A 133 -10.92 -20.56 -0.24
N PRO A 134 -9.65 -20.96 -0.47
CA PRO A 134 -9.22 -22.31 -0.18
C PRO A 134 -9.58 -22.64 1.27
N LEU A 135 -10.04 -23.87 1.50
CA LEU A 135 -10.35 -24.34 2.86
C LEU A 135 -9.17 -24.02 3.74
N LYS A 136 -9.40 -23.26 4.83
CA LYS A 136 -8.35 -22.93 5.80
C LYS A 136 -7.75 -24.25 6.27
N SER A 137 -6.52 -24.53 5.86
CA SER A 137 -5.80 -25.68 6.38
C SER A 137 -5.59 -25.42 7.87
N LYS A 138 -6.02 -26.35 8.71
CA LYS A 138 -5.65 -26.36 10.13
C LYS A 138 -4.24 -26.92 10.22
N THR A 139 -3.25 -26.19 9.72
CA THR A 139 -1.86 -26.48 10.07
C THR A 139 -1.70 -26.28 11.59
N LYS A 140 -1.01 -27.23 12.22
CA LYS A 140 -0.85 -27.36 13.68
C LYS A 140 -0.68 -26.01 14.38
N GLY A 141 -1.55 -25.77 15.35
CA GLY A 141 -1.51 -24.61 16.24
C GLY A 141 -2.89 -23.99 16.37
N THR A 142 -3.48 -24.07 17.56
CA THR A 142 -4.70 -23.33 17.92
C THR A 142 -4.30 -21.86 18.11
N GLY A 143 -3.92 -21.22 17.00
CA GLY A 143 -3.62 -19.80 16.99
C GLY A 143 -4.90 -19.05 17.28
N VAL A 144 -4.92 -18.35 18.42
CA VAL A 144 -5.91 -17.36 18.81
C VAL A 144 -5.83 -16.18 17.82
N PHE A 145 -6.25 -16.43 16.58
CA PHE A 145 -6.41 -15.41 15.55
C PHE A 145 -7.89 -15.05 15.46
N SER A 146 -8.53 -14.78 16.60
CA SER A 146 -9.71 -13.91 16.57
C SER A 146 -9.18 -12.51 16.33
N ARG A 147 -9.31 -12.02 15.09
CA ARG A 147 -9.16 -10.60 14.79
C ARG A 147 -9.90 -9.80 15.86
N MET A 148 -9.27 -8.71 16.32
CA MET A 148 -9.90 -7.78 17.26
C MET A 148 -11.21 -7.28 16.62
N LYS A 149 -12.35 -7.68 17.17
CA LYS A 149 -13.66 -7.33 16.62
C LYS A 149 -13.93 -5.84 16.90
N PRO A 150 -14.35 -5.06 15.89
CA PRO A 150 -14.82 -3.70 16.13
C PRO A 150 -16.01 -3.70 17.10
N ARG A 151 -16.17 -2.60 17.86
CA ARG A 151 -17.24 -2.46 18.87
C ARG A 151 -18.64 -2.70 18.30
N VAL A 152 -18.86 -2.38 17.02
CA VAL A 152 -20.12 -2.60 16.31
C VAL A 152 -20.43 -4.08 16.16
N GLU A 153 -19.46 -4.90 15.75
CA GLU A 153 -19.63 -6.36 15.61
C GLU A 153 -19.90 -7.02 16.96
N VAL A 154 -19.15 -6.63 18.00
CA VAL A 154 -19.36 -7.14 19.36
C VAL A 154 -20.75 -6.78 19.88
N SER A 155 -21.20 -5.53 19.64
CA SER A 155 -22.53 -5.07 20.06
C SER A 155 -23.64 -5.81 19.32
N ALA A 156 -23.50 -6.05 18.02
CA ALA A 156 -24.47 -6.78 17.22
C ALA A 156 -24.60 -8.25 17.66
N GLU A 157 -23.47 -8.92 17.94
CA GLU A 157 -23.47 -10.29 18.46
C GLU A 157 -24.12 -10.38 19.85
N GLU A 158 -23.84 -9.43 20.75
CA GLU A 158 -24.48 -9.40 22.08
C GLU A 158 -25.98 -9.09 22.00
N LEU A 159 -26.41 -8.18 21.13
CA LEU A 159 -27.83 -7.92 20.86
C LEU A 159 -28.52 -9.16 20.29
N SER A 160 -27.85 -9.94 19.43
CA SER A 160 -28.44 -11.13 18.82
C SER A 160 -28.81 -12.20 19.86
N LYS A 161 -27.99 -12.35 20.91
CA LYS A 161 -28.19 -13.29 22.03
C LYS A 161 -29.27 -12.85 23.00
N ARG A 162 -29.64 -11.56 23.02
CA ARG A 162 -30.70 -11.07 23.90
C ARG A 162 -32.05 -11.65 23.48
N ARG A 163 -32.82 -12.05 24.49
CA ARG A 163 -34.19 -12.50 24.31
C ARG A 163 -35.05 -11.30 23.94
N ALA A 164 -35.84 -11.43 22.87
CA ALA A 164 -36.84 -10.44 22.50
C ALA A 164 -37.96 -10.36 23.55
N CYS A 165 -38.50 -9.16 23.74
CA CYS A 165 -39.67 -8.94 24.56
C CYS A 165 -40.88 -9.68 23.96
N GLY A 166 -41.56 -10.51 24.75
CA GLY A 166 -42.73 -11.26 24.28
C GLY A 166 -44.00 -10.42 24.03
N VAL A 167 -43.96 -9.11 24.29
CA VAL A 167 -45.09 -8.18 24.08
C VAL A 167 -44.89 -7.36 22.82
N CYS A 168 -43.72 -6.75 22.64
CA CYS A 168 -43.44 -5.87 21.48
C CYS A 168 -42.40 -6.42 20.49
N GLY A 169 -41.74 -7.56 20.78
CA GLY A 169 -40.73 -8.16 19.91
C GLY A 169 -39.34 -7.52 19.99
N GLU A 170 -39.17 -6.40 20.69
CA GLU A 170 -37.89 -5.69 20.76
C GLU A 170 -36.85 -6.39 21.63
N LYS A 171 -35.58 -6.37 21.21
CA LYS A 171 -34.44 -6.94 21.96
C LYS A 171 -33.76 -5.93 22.89
N GLU A 172 -34.21 -4.68 22.90
CA GLU A 172 -33.57 -3.59 23.65
C GLU A 172 -34.15 -3.42 25.06
N GLY A 173 -33.34 -3.78 26.07
CA GLY A 173 -33.38 -3.20 27.41
C GLY A 173 -34.55 -3.60 28.33
N HIS A 174 -35.52 -4.37 27.88
CA HIS A 174 -36.69 -4.73 28.68
C HIS A 174 -37.23 -6.14 28.38
N ASN A 175 -38.08 -6.66 29.26
CA ASN A 175 -38.78 -7.94 29.05
C ASN A 175 -40.30 -7.72 29.05
N SER A 176 -41.07 -8.80 28.84
CA SER A 176 -42.54 -8.72 28.76
C SER A 176 -43.22 -8.15 30.03
N ARG A 177 -42.58 -8.23 31.19
CA ARG A 177 -43.10 -7.70 32.46
C ARG A 177 -42.81 -6.22 32.66
N THR A 178 -41.77 -5.71 32.00
CA THR A 178 -41.35 -4.30 32.09
C THR A 178 -41.53 -3.58 30.74
N CYS A 179 -42.35 -4.15 29.85
CA CYS A 179 -42.57 -3.60 28.53
C CYS A 179 -43.41 -2.32 28.62
N PRO A 180 -42.95 -1.19 28.04
CA PRO A 180 -43.72 0.06 28.02
C PRO A 180 -45.06 -0.09 27.29
N GLN A 181 -45.16 -1.07 26.38
CA GLN A 181 -46.34 -1.40 25.60
C GLN A 181 -47.22 -2.47 26.27
N ALA A 182 -46.90 -2.89 27.50
CA ALA A 182 -47.74 -3.83 28.24
C ALA A 182 -49.02 -3.14 28.72
N GLN A 183 -50.17 -3.64 28.26
CA GLN A 183 -51.48 -3.27 28.79
C GLN A 183 -51.61 -3.82 30.23
N PRO A 184 -52.12 -3.05 31.21
CA PRO A 184 -52.34 -3.54 32.57
C PRO A 184 -53.48 -4.57 32.56
N SER A 185 -53.13 -5.85 32.68
CA SER A 185 -54.12 -6.93 32.77
C SER A 185 -54.73 -6.98 34.17
N LYS A 186 -56.00 -6.56 34.27
CA LYS A 186 -56.87 -6.98 35.39
C LYS A 186 -57.17 -8.47 35.22
N LYS A 187 -56.59 -9.35 36.04
CA LYS A 187 -57.22 -10.60 36.54
C LYS A 187 -56.36 -11.32 37.59
N GLN A 188 -57.08 -11.96 38.51
CA GLN A 188 -56.69 -12.36 39.86
C GLN A 188 -55.64 -13.48 39.94
N LYS A 189 -54.88 -13.42 41.04
CA LYS A 189 -53.95 -14.44 41.53
C LYS A 189 -54.76 -15.63 42.08
N GLN A 190 -54.99 -16.68 41.29
CA GLN A 190 -55.31 -17.98 41.86
C GLN A 190 -54.00 -18.61 42.34
N GLN A 191 -53.92 -18.79 43.65
CA GLN A 191 -52.91 -19.60 44.30
C GLN A 191 -53.21 -21.06 43.96
N ASP A 192 -52.28 -21.75 43.30
CA ASP A 192 -52.23 -23.20 43.42
C ASP A 192 -50.93 -23.60 44.11
N THR A 193 -51.12 -24.04 45.35
CA THR A 193 -50.11 -24.53 46.26
C THR A 193 -50.04 -26.04 46.14
N THR A 194 -49.04 -26.58 45.43
CA THR A 194 -48.61 -27.96 45.67
C THR A 194 -47.09 -28.14 45.59
N LYS A 195 -46.50 -28.08 46.79
CA LYS A 195 -45.39 -28.90 47.34
C LYS A 195 -44.04 -28.97 46.60
N ARG A 196 -43.11 -28.17 47.14
CA ARG A 196 -41.67 -28.53 47.28
C ARG A 196 -41.52 -29.95 47.86
N ALA A 197 -40.67 -30.77 47.25
CA ALA A 197 -39.60 -31.52 47.94
C ALA A 197 -38.76 -32.37 46.96
N ARG A 198 -37.45 -32.47 47.26
CA ARG A 198 -36.41 -33.36 46.70
C ARG A 198 -35.75 -32.84 45.40
N LEU A 199 -34.43 -32.73 45.26
CA LEU A 199 -33.31 -33.11 46.12
C LEU A 199 -32.07 -32.30 45.65
N ARG A 200 -31.45 -31.54 46.56
CA ARG A 200 -30.05 -31.13 46.44
C ARG A 200 -29.23 -32.31 46.96
N GLU A 201 -28.49 -33.00 46.10
CA GLU A 201 -27.34 -33.78 46.56
C GLU A 201 -26.12 -33.58 45.67
N SER A 202 -25.04 -33.30 46.39
CA SER A 202 -23.67 -33.06 45.98
C SER A 202 -23.04 -34.29 45.32
N LYS A 203 -22.23 -34.07 44.27
CA LYS A 203 -21.02 -34.88 44.04
C LYS A 203 -19.86 -33.99 43.59
N ARG A 204 -19.10 -33.47 44.56
CA ARG A 204 -17.64 -33.31 44.41
C ARG A 204 -17.04 -34.70 44.21
N LYS A 205 -16.24 -34.89 43.16
CA LYS A 205 -15.34 -36.04 43.04
C LYS A 205 -13.93 -35.54 42.66
N LYS A 206 -13.04 -35.77 43.63
CA LYS A 206 -11.58 -35.88 43.63
C LYS A 206 -10.78 -34.87 42.83
#